data_AF-A0A0X8D1X3-F1
#
_entry.id   AF-A0A0X8D1X3-F1
#
_cell.length_a   1.000
_cell.length_b   1.000
_cell.length_c   1.000
_cell.angle_alpha   90.00
_cell.angle_beta   90.00
_cell.angle_gamma   90.00
#
_symmetry.space_group_name_H-M   'P 1'
#
loop_
_entity.id
_entity.type
_entity.pdbx_description
1 polymer ?
#
loop_
_entity_poly.entity_id
_entity_poly.type
_entity_poly.pdbx_seq_one_letter_code
_entity_poly.pdbx_strand_id
1 'polypeptide(L)'
;MQPNVATIRGVCDNFQAPQERTDDVYRIVEEAKSRSEITVEEKKTMQGTLLLGFYTEHGVFRLVVQAGLPIKGRLYINGITEEEMMSNPLIRLFYGSIYLMGASGMLRLYEEGVSRDIHFREGRIYESNGLGEEKELSNILVDQYIDRQILEGRINYLLEKLNDCMIHNKEPHVHIIKQELCLLTDQWNELQNY
;
A
#
# COMPACT_ATOMS: atom_id res chain seq x y z
N MET A 1 34.55 17.35 6.50
CA MET A 1 34.14 16.11 5.80
C MET A 1 32.73 15.82 6.25
N GLN A 2 31.75 15.85 5.34
CA GLN A 2 30.41 15.33 5.67
C GLN A 2 30.55 13.81 5.85
N PRO A 3 29.91 13.21 6.87
CA PRO A 3 29.87 11.75 6.98
C PRO A 3 29.22 11.21 5.70
N ASN A 4 29.85 10.23 5.05
CA ASN A 4 29.19 9.46 4.00
C ASN A 4 28.01 8.75 4.68
N VAL A 5 26.81 9.25 4.44
CA VAL A 5 25.61 8.56 4.88
C VAL A 5 25.42 7.38 3.92
N ALA A 6 25.40 6.17 4.47
CA ALA A 6 25.16 4.96 3.70
C ALA A 6 23.85 5.09 2.93
N THR A 7 23.87 4.71 1.65
CA THR A 7 22.67 4.73 0.81
C THR A 7 22.25 3.32 0.45
N ILE A 8 20.94 3.11 0.47
CA ILE A 8 20.27 1.85 0.27
C ILE A 8 19.69 1.86 -1.14
N ARG A 9 19.85 0.74 -1.83
CA ARG A 9 19.15 0.43 -3.07
C ARG A 9 18.28 -0.79 -2.84
N GLY A 10 17.13 -0.84 -3.50
CA GLY A 10 16.16 -1.90 -3.29
C GLY A 10 15.57 -2.41 -4.58
N VAL A 11 15.31 -3.71 -4.66
CA VAL A 11 14.59 -4.32 -5.77
C VAL A 11 13.62 -5.39 -5.27
N CYS A 12 12.39 -5.30 -5.75
CA CYS A 12 11.41 -6.36 -5.72
C CYS A 12 10.89 -6.52 -7.15
N ASP A 13 11.07 -7.69 -7.76
CA ASP A 13 10.65 -7.98 -9.13
C ASP A 13 9.55 -9.05 -9.21
N ASN A 14 9.18 -9.62 -8.06
CA ASN A 14 8.31 -10.77 -7.90
C ASN A 14 7.10 -10.52 -6.98
N PHE A 15 6.69 -9.25 -6.77
CA PHE A 15 5.45 -8.97 -6.04
C PHE A 15 4.27 -9.60 -6.77
N GLN A 16 3.47 -10.38 -6.06
CA GLN A 16 2.30 -11.03 -6.60
C GLN A 16 1.16 -11.02 -5.59
N ALA A 17 -0.03 -10.63 -6.03
CA ALA A 17 -1.25 -10.69 -5.23
C ALA A 17 -2.37 -11.45 -5.97
N PRO A 18 -3.35 -12.02 -5.24
CA PRO A 18 -4.51 -12.68 -5.84
C PRO A 18 -5.32 -11.71 -6.70
N GLN A 19 -5.89 -12.21 -7.80
CA GLN A 19 -6.68 -11.38 -8.73
C GLN A 19 -7.93 -10.79 -8.07
N GLU A 20 -8.45 -11.46 -7.05
CA GLU A 20 -9.66 -11.10 -6.30
C GLU A 20 -9.48 -9.78 -5.54
N ARG A 21 -8.24 -9.32 -5.37
CA ARG A 21 -7.87 -8.07 -4.67
C ARG A 21 -7.78 -6.87 -5.62
N THR A 22 -8.37 -6.95 -6.81
CA THR A 22 -8.39 -5.84 -7.78
C THR A 22 -9.04 -4.58 -7.20
N ASP A 23 -10.06 -4.72 -6.35
CA ASP A 23 -10.69 -3.57 -5.68
C ASP A 23 -9.72 -2.83 -4.74
N ASP A 24 -8.79 -3.55 -4.10
CA ASP A 24 -7.77 -2.95 -3.24
C ASP A 24 -6.74 -2.16 -4.05
N VAL A 25 -6.56 -2.46 -5.34
CA VAL A 25 -5.70 -1.66 -6.24
C VAL A 25 -6.21 -0.23 -6.36
N TYR A 26 -7.52 -0.04 -6.50
CA TYR A 26 -8.09 1.30 -6.58
C TYR A 26 -7.91 2.07 -5.27
N ARG A 27 -7.96 1.38 -4.12
CA ARG A 27 -7.67 2.01 -2.81
C ARG A 27 -6.23 2.50 -2.73
N ILE A 28 -5.27 1.69 -3.19
CA ILE A 28 -3.86 2.09 -3.28
C ILE A 28 -3.66 3.28 -4.21
N VAL A 29 -4.37 3.33 -5.34
CA VAL A 29 -4.29 4.46 -6.28
C VAL A 29 -4.78 5.75 -5.64
N GLU A 30 -5.92 5.73 -4.97
CA GLU A 30 -6.47 6.92 -4.31
C GLU A 30 -5.60 7.37 -3.13
N GLU A 31 -5.09 6.42 -2.34
CA GLU A 31 -4.12 6.70 -1.29
C GLU A 31 -2.86 7.38 -1.85
N ALA A 32 -2.33 6.89 -2.96
CA ALA A 32 -1.18 7.50 -3.62
C ALA A 32 -1.47 8.91 -4.14
N LYS A 33 -2.65 9.14 -4.75
CA LYS A 33 -3.06 10.47 -5.24
C LYS A 33 -3.26 11.49 -4.13
N SER A 34 -3.58 11.04 -2.92
CA SER A 34 -3.72 11.93 -1.75
C SER A 34 -2.37 12.52 -1.29
N ARG A 35 -1.25 11.95 -1.73
CA ARG A 35 0.11 12.35 -1.35
C ARG A 35 0.78 13.14 -2.45
N SER A 36 1.10 14.40 -2.17
CA SER A 36 1.79 15.31 -3.09
C SER A 36 3.16 14.81 -3.56
N GLU A 37 3.78 13.94 -2.77
CA GLU A 37 5.12 13.40 -2.96
C GLU A 37 5.14 12.24 -3.96
N ILE A 38 3.98 11.65 -4.26
CA ILE A 38 3.86 10.53 -5.19
C ILE A 38 3.24 11.03 -6.50
N THR A 39 3.99 10.88 -7.59
CA THR A 39 3.42 11.02 -8.93
C THR A 39 2.76 9.70 -9.33
N VAL A 40 1.50 9.75 -9.71
CA VAL A 40 0.71 8.57 -10.12
C VAL A 40 0.50 8.60 -11.64
N GLU A 41 0.86 7.50 -12.31
CA GLU A 41 0.57 7.26 -13.71
C GLU A 41 -0.39 6.08 -13.86
N GLU A 42 -1.47 6.29 -14.62
CA GLU A 42 -2.44 5.25 -14.94
C GLU A 42 -2.55 5.10 -16.46
N LYS A 43 -2.39 3.86 -16.94
CA LYS A 43 -2.53 3.56 -18.37
C LYS A 43 -3.31 2.27 -18.58
N LYS A 44 -4.45 2.38 -19.25
CA LYS A 44 -5.22 1.22 -19.72
C LYS A 44 -4.80 0.83 -21.13
N THR A 45 -4.42 -0.43 -21.33
CA THR A 45 -4.07 -0.96 -22.65
C THR A 45 -5.32 -1.35 -23.43
N MET A 46 -5.20 -1.49 -24.75
CA MET A 46 -6.28 -1.99 -25.62
C MET A 46 -6.75 -3.41 -25.25
N GLN A 47 -5.90 -4.19 -24.59
CA GLN A 47 -6.18 -5.56 -24.14
C GLN A 47 -6.88 -5.59 -22.76
N GLY A 48 -7.21 -4.43 -22.18
CA GLY A 48 -7.88 -4.32 -20.89
C GLY A 48 -6.95 -4.41 -19.68
N THR A 49 -5.62 -4.48 -19.89
CA THR A 49 -4.63 -4.42 -18.81
C THR A 49 -4.55 -3.01 -18.25
N LEU A 50 -4.58 -2.87 -16.93
CA LEU A 50 -4.30 -1.61 -16.24
C LEU A 50 -2.85 -1.63 -15.76
N LEU A 51 -2.09 -0.63 -16.20
CA LEU A 51 -0.71 -0.39 -15.78
C LEU A 51 -0.71 0.83 -14.86
N LEU A 52 -0.16 0.65 -13.65
CA LEU A 52 -0.04 1.70 -12.65
C LEU A 52 1.43 1.92 -12.33
N GLY A 53 1.83 3.18 -12.22
CA GLY A 53 3.14 3.61 -11.76
C GLY A 53 3.02 4.63 -10.65
N PHE A 54 3.74 4.42 -9.55
CA PHE A 54 3.87 5.32 -8.42
C PHE A 54 5.33 5.72 -8.32
N TYR A 55 5.61 7.02 -8.42
CA TYR A 55 6.97 7.52 -8.54
C TYR A 55 7.25 8.54 -7.43
N THR A 56 8.45 8.45 -6.87
CA THR A 56 9.05 9.46 -6.00
C THR A 56 10.47 9.73 -6.46
N GLU A 57 11.15 10.69 -5.86
CA GLU A 57 12.58 10.94 -6.13
C GLU A 57 13.44 9.69 -5.91
N HIS A 58 13.13 8.89 -4.89
CA HIS A 58 13.96 7.74 -4.48
C HIS A 58 13.50 6.40 -5.04
N GLY A 59 12.47 6.35 -5.90
CA GLY A 59 12.04 5.06 -6.41
C GLY A 59 10.77 5.05 -7.24
N VAL A 60 10.45 3.85 -7.72
CA VAL A 60 9.24 3.56 -8.48
C VAL A 60 8.62 2.24 -8.03
N PHE A 61 7.32 2.24 -7.80
CA PHE A 61 6.50 1.06 -7.61
C PHE A 61 5.54 0.93 -8.79
N ARG A 62 5.46 -0.23 -9.43
CA ARG A 62 4.56 -0.49 -10.56
C ARG A 62 3.65 -1.65 -10.27
N LEU A 63 2.40 -1.55 -10.70
CA LEU A 63 1.45 -2.65 -10.70
C LEU A 63 0.93 -2.91 -12.12
N VAL A 64 0.68 -4.19 -12.40
CA VAL A 64 0.05 -4.67 -13.61
C VAL A 64 -1.17 -5.49 -13.20
N VAL A 65 -2.34 -5.02 -13.59
CA VAL A 65 -3.62 -5.67 -13.32
C VAL A 65 -4.22 -6.13 -14.63
N GLN A 66 -4.51 -7.43 -14.72
CA GLN A 66 -5.12 -8.03 -15.89
C GLN A 66 -6.22 -8.99 -15.43
N ALA A 67 -7.39 -8.91 -16.05
CA ALA A 67 -8.52 -9.78 -15.71
C ALA A 67 -8.12 -11.27 -15.85
N GLY A 68 -8.49 -12.08 -14.85
CA GLY A 68 -8.22 -13.51 -14.86
C GLY A 68 -6.79 -13.90 -14.45
N LEU A 69 -5.91 -12.92 -14.14
CA LEU A 69 -4.52 -13.17 -13.77
C LEU A 69 -4.16 -12.52 -12.42
N PRO A 70 -3.21 -13.11 -11.67
CA PRO A 70 -2.65 -12.49 -10.48
C PRO A 70 -2.12 -11.08 -10.76
N ILE A 71 -2.33 -10.17 -9.82
CA ILE A 71 -1.77 -8.82 -9.86
C ILE A 71 -0.26 -8.95 -9.69
N LYS A 72 0.52 -8.32 -10.57
CA LYS A 72 1.99 -8.33 -10.52
C LYS A 72 2.52 -6.96 -10.20
N GLY A 73 3.57 -6.90 -9.40
CA GLY A 73 4.20 -5.66 -9.00
C GLY A 73 5.72 -5.68 -9.08
N ARG A 74 6.31 -4.50 -9.16
CA ARG A 74 7.76 -4.31 -9.04
C ARG A 74 8.08 -3.03 -8.29
N LEU A 75 9.00 -3.09 -7.35
CA LEU A 75 9.55 -1.93 -6.64
C LEU A 75 11.03 -1.78 -6.97
N TYR A 76 11.44 -0.56 -7.27
CA TYR A 76 12.83 -0.17 -7.37
C TYR A 76 13.07 1.05 -6.48
N ILE A 77 14.07 0.95 -5.60
CA ILE A 77 14.50 2.00 -4.70
C ILE A 77 15.94 2.36 -5.07
N ASN A 78 16.23 3.64 -5.22
CA ASN A 78 17.55 4.09 -5.61
C ASN A 78 18.03 5.22 -4.70
N GLY A 79 19.07 4.92 -3.91
CA GLY A 79 19.81 5.95 -3.19
C GLY A 79 18.96 6.64 -2.13
N ILE A 80 18.54 5.87 -1.13
CA ILE A 80 17.80 6.36 0.04
C ILE A 80 18.58 6.05 1.31
N THR A 81 18.56 6.91 2.31
CA THR A 81 19.12 6.62 3.64
C THR A 81 18.17 5.77 4.48
N GLU A 82 18.64 5.13 5.55
CA GLU A 82 17.76 4.36 6.46
C GLU A 82 16.66 5.26 7.07
N GLU A 83 16.99 6.50 7.45
CA GLU A 83 16.03 7.47 8.00
C GLU A 83 14.94 7.87 6.98
N GLU A 84 15.35 8.14 5.75
CA GLU A 84 14.41 8.43 4.65
C GLU A 84 13.56 7.20 4.35
N MET A 85 14.12 5.99 4.38
CA MET A 85 13.37 4.76 4.11
C MET A 85 12.20 4.55 5.08
N MET A 86 12.37 4.89 6.35
CA MET A 86 11.32 4.78 7.39
C MET A 86 10.18 5.80 7.19
N SER A 87 10.46 6.92 6.55
CA SER A 87 9.49 7.99 6.31
C SER A 87 8.98 8.04 4.87
N ASN A 88 9.59 7.29 3.95
CA ASN A 88 9.31 7.39 2.53
C ASN A 88 7.88 6.94 2.16
N PRO A 89 7.10 7.81 1.50
CA PRO A 89 5.70 7.52 1.19
C PRO A 89 5.54 6.38 0.18
N LEU A 90 6.50 6.15 -0.72
CA LEU A 90 6.45 5.03 -1.67
C LEU A 90 6.68 3.68 -0.98
N ILE A 91 7.60 3.63 -0.01
CA ILE A 91 7.87 2.41 0.77
C ILE A 91 6.66 2.07 1.63
N ARG A 92 6.04 3.08 2.23
CA ARG A 92 4.78 2.93 2.96
C ARG A 92 3.66 2.44 2.06
N LEU A 93 3.49 3.01 0.87
CA LEU A 93 2.50 2.56 -0.11
C LEU A 93 2.75 1.10 -0.54
N PHE A 94 4.02 0.70 -0.70
CA PHE A 94 4.41 -0.66 -1.04
C PHE A 94 4.05 -1.67 0.06
N TYR A 95 4.43 -1.41 1.31
CA TYR A 95 4.03 -2.27 2.44
C TYR A 95 2.51 -2.26 2.66
N GLY A 96 1.89 -1.10 2.46
CA GLY A 96 0.45 -0.90 2.29
C GLY A 96 -0.18 -1.93 1.37
N SER A 97 0.35 -1.99 0.15
CA SER A 97 -0.11 -2.88 -0.92
C SER A 97 0.13 -4.34 -0.60
N ILE A 98 1.23 -4.69 0.08
CA ILE A 98 1.50 -6.06 0.52
C ILE A 98 0.38 -6.55 1.43
N TYR A 99 0.12 -5.81 2.51
CA TYR A 99 -0.91 -6.19 3.48
C TYR A 99 -2.30 -6.17 2.85
N LEU A 100 -2.67 -5.06 2.19
CA LEU A 100 -3.99 -4.87 1.60
C LEU A 100 -4.33 -5.89 0.54
N MET A 101 -3.37 -6.32 -0.26
CA MET A 101 -3.63 -7.29 -1.33
C MET A 101 -3.26 -8.72 -0.93
N GLY A 102 -2.82 -8.96 0.31
CA GLY A 102 -2.30 -10.27 0.70
C GLY A 102 -1.15 -10.73 -0.20
N ALA A 103 -0.26 -9.80 -0.59
CA ALA A 103 0.77 -10.08 -1.58
C ALA A 103 1.88 -10.96 -1.02
N SER A 104 2.59 -11.62 -1.94
CA SER A 104 3.78 -12.42 -1.68
C SER A 104 4.94 -12.01 -2.59
N GLY A 105 6.18 -12.18 -2.12
CA GLY A 105 7.38 -11.79 -2.85
C GLY A 105 8.57 -11.53 -1.92
N MET A 106 9.58 -10.83 -2.45
CA MET A 106 10.79 -10.50 -1.71
C MET A 106 11.36 -9.16 -2.17
N LEU A 107 11.62 -8.28 -1.21
CA LEU A 107 12.36 -7.04 -1.40
C LEU A 107 13.80 -7.26 -0.95
N ARG A 108 14.74 -7.13 -1.87
CA ARG A 108 16.17 -7.17 -1.58
C ARG A 108 16.72 -5.77 -1.48
N LEU A 109 17.33 -5.45 -0.34
CA LEU A 109 18.00 -4.20 -0.05
C LEU A 109 19.51 -4.37 -0.08
N TYR A 110 20.21 -3.38 -0.61
CA TYR A 110 21.67 -3.35 -0.74
C TYR A 110 22.18 -2.08 -0.08
N GLU A 111 23.02 -2.22 0.93
CA GLU A 111 23.64 -1.14 1.70
C GLU A 111 25.14 -1.46 1.84
N GLU A 112 26.01 -0.62 1.28
CA GLU A 112 27.48 -0.68 1.47
C GLU A 112 28.13 -2.08 1.40
N GLY A 113 27.65 -2.95 0.49
CA GLY A 113 28.19 -4.31 0.30
C GLY A 113 27.53 -5.39 1.15
N VAL A 114 26.54 -5.04 1.97
CA VAL A 114 25.64 -5.94 2.69
C VAL A 114 24.30 -6.01 1.95
N SER A 115 23.71 -7.21 1.90
CA SER A 115 22.35 -7.42 1.37
C SER A 115 21.41 -7.86 2.48
N ARG A 116 20.22 -7.26 2.54
CA ARG A 116 19.13 -7.64 3.44
C ARG A 116 17.91 -8.05 2.62
N ASP A 117 17.35 -9.22 2.90
CA ASP A 117 16.15 -9.72 2.22
C ASP A 117 14.95 -9.58 3.17
N ILE A 118 13.90 -8.91 2.68
CA ILE A 118 12.59 -8.78 3.32
C ILE A 118 11.62 -9.64 2.53
N HIS A 119 11.16 -10.72 3.14
CA HIS A 119 10.17 -11.61 2.56
C HIS A 119 8.77 -11.14 2.91
N PHE A 120 7.82 -11.36 2.01
CA PHE A 120 6.42 -11.20 2.34
C PHE A 120 5.61 -12.36 1.81
N ARG A 121 4.66 -12.82 2.63
CA ARG A 121 3.85 -14.04 2.39
C ARG A 121 2.43 -13.75 2.84
N GLU A 122 1.50 -13.78 1.89
CA GLU A 122 0.07 -13.56 2.14
C GLU A 122 -0.21 -12.29 2.96
N GLY A 123 0.50 -11.20 2.64
CA GLY A 123 0.36 -9.90 3.31
C GLY A 123 1.17 -9.70 4.59
N ARG A 124 1.83 -10.75 5.10
CA ARG A 124 2.74 -10.67 6.26
C ARG A 124 4.16 -10.43 5.82
N ILE A 125 4.91 -9.63 6.58
CA ILE A 125 6.28 -9.22 6.24
C ILE A 125 7.27 -9.83 7.24
N TYR A 126 8.38 -10.36 6.72
CA TYR A 126 9.42 -11.04 7.48
C TYR A 126 10.78 -10.48 7.09
N GLU A 127 11.58 -10.10 8.07
CA GLU A 127 12.96 -9.67 7.85
C GLU A 127 13.90 -10.84 8.18
N SER A 128 14.80 -11.17 7.26
CA SER A 128 15.86 -12.14 7.48
C SER A 128 17.12 -11.44 7.99
N ASN A 129 17.69 -11.95 9.07
CA ASN A 129 18.98 -11.48 9.59
C ASN A 129 20.19 -12.11 8.86
N GLY A 130 19.97 -12.87 7.78
CA GLY A 130 21.02 -13.56 7.04
C GLY A 130 21.60 -14.81 7.72
N LEU A 131 21.16 -15.13 8.95
CA LEU A 131 21.56 -16.31 9.72
C LEU A 131 20.52 -17.43 9.70
N GLY A 132 19.47 -17.28 8.88
CA GLY A 132 18.38 -18.25 8.75
C GLY A 132 17.22 -18.05 9.73
N GLU A 133 17.29 -17.03 10.59
CA GLU A 133 16.16 -16.62 11.43
C GLU A 133 15.36 -15.53 10.71
N GLU A 134 14.07 -15.80 10.51
CA GLU A 134 13.10 -14.82 10.01
C GLU A 134 12.29 -14.28 11.19
N LYS A 135 12.30 -12.96 11.35
CA LYS A 135 11.42 -12.28 12.30
C LYS A 135 10.24 -11.72 11.54
N GLU A 136 9.03 -12.17 11.89
CA GLU A 136 7.83 -11.47 11.44
C GLU A 136 7.90 -10.04 11.97
N LEU A 137 7.90 -9.08 11.05
CA LEU A 137 7.72 -7.69 11.39
C LEU A 137 6.25 -7.54 11.75
N SER A 138 5.90 -7.83 13.01
CA SER A 138 4.58 -7.57 13.58
C SER A 138 4.30 -6.09 13.38
N ASN A 139 3.44 -5.79 12.43
CA ASN A 139 3.46 -4.53 11.74
C ASN A 139 2.54 -3.56 12.50
N ILE A 140 2.79 -3.30 13.78
CA ILE A 140 1.94 -2.42 14.61
C ILE A 140 1.76 -1.05 13.93
N LEU A 141 2.79 -0.55 13.25
CA LEU A 141 2.75 0.70 12.48
C LEU A 141 2.03 0.60 11.12
N VAL A 142 1.86 -0.59 10.56
CA VAL A 142 1.21 -0.81 9.27
C VAL A 142 -0.22 -1.32 9.48
N ASP A 143 -0.47 -2.16 10.48
CA ASP A 143 -1.80 -2.58 10.92
C ASP A 143 -2.57 -1.34 11.42
N GLN A 144 -2.02 -0.52 12.32
CA GLN A 144 -2.71 0.69 12.80
C GLN A 144 -2.87 1.76 11.70
N TYR A 145 -1.91 1.88 10.78
CA TYR A 145 -1.93 2.92 9.75
C TYR A 145 -2.77 2.53 8.54
N ILE A 146 -2.69 1.28 8.08
CA ILE A 146 -3.54 0.76 7.03
C ILE A 146 -4.97 0.61 7.54
N ASP A 147 -5.20 0.08 8.74
CA ASP A 147 -6.58 -0.02 9.25
C ASP A 147 -7.18 1.37 9.33
N ARG A 148 -6.43 2.36 9.82
CA ARG A 148 -6.84 3.77 9.81
C ARG A 148 -7.10 4.26 8.38
N GLN A 149 -6.20 4.09 7.42
CA GLN A 149 -6.43 4.59 6.05
C GLN A 149 -7.54 3.85 5.26
N ILE A 150 -7.71 2.54 5.46
CA ILE A 150 -8.85 1.77 4.93
C ILE A 150 -10.15 2.35 5.49
N LEU A 151 -10.18 2.57 6.81
CA LEU A 151 -11.37 3.07 7.49
C LEU A 151 -11.70 4.49 7.01
N GLU A 152 -10.70 5.36 6.91
CA GLU A 152 -10.81 6.74 6.40
C GLU A 152 -11.33 6.74 4.96
N GLY A 153 -10.74 5.90 4.08
CA GLY A 153 -11.16 5.75 2.69
C GLY A 153 -12.58 5.22 2.56
N ARG A 154 -12.97 4.23 3.38
CA ARG A 154 -14.33 3.68 3.39
C ARG A 154 -15.34 4.70 3.92
N ILE A 155 -15.00 5.45 4.97
CA ILE A 155 -15.82 6.55 5.51
C ILE A 155 -16.03 7.60 4.43
N ASN A 156 -14.99 8.07 3.76
CA ASN A 156 -15.08 9.08 2.70
C ASN A 156 -15.97 8.60 1.53
N TYR A 157 -15.79 7.36 1.07
CA TYR A 157 -16.63 6.75 0.05
C TYR A 157 -18.12 6.69 0.46
N LEU A 158 -18.40 6.28 1.70
CA LEU A 158 -19.76 6.20 2.22
C LEU A 158 -20.39 7.60 2.39
N LEU A 159 -19.60 8.61 2.77
CA LEU A 159 -20.05 10.01 2.83
C LEU A 159 -20.41 10.54 1.44
N GLU A 160 -19.62 10.25 0.41
CA GLU A 160 -19.96 10.59 -0.98
C GLU A 160 -21.27 9.91 -1.42
N LYS A 161 -21.42 8.61 -1.15
CA LYS A 161 -22.66 7.87 -1.46
C LYS A 161 -23.87 8.38 -0.69
N LEU A 162 -23.67 8.81 0.56
CA LEU A 162 -24.72 9.41 1.37
C LEU A 162 -25.18 10.73 0.73
N ASN A 163 -24.22 11.57 0.32
CA ASN A 163 -24.50 12.83 -0.36
C ASN A 163 -25.30 12.61 -1.65
N ASP A 164 -24.87 11.66 -2.49
CA ASP A 164 -25.59 11.26 -3.71
C ASP A 164 -27.03 10.79 -3.41
N CYS A 165 -27.21 9.98 -2.36
CA CYS A 165 -28.53 9.48 -1.98
C CYS A 165 -29.45 10.59 -1.45
N MET A 166 -28.89 11.57 -0.74
CA MET A 166 -29.64 12.75 -0.27
C MET A 166 -30.03 13.66 -1.45
N ILE A 167 -29.15 13.88 -2.43
CA ILE A 167 -29.44 14.65 -3.64
C ILE A 167 -30.53 13.98 -4.48
N HIS A 168 -30.55 12.65 -4.53
CA HIS A 168 -31.47 11.87 -5.36
C HIS A 168 -32.69 11.29 -4.61
N ASN A 169 -32.96 11.70 -3.36
CA ASN A 169 -34.10 11.25 -2.53
C ASN A 169 -34.25 9.72 -2.41
N LYS A 170 -33.13 8.99 -2.30
CA LYS A 170 -33.11 7.52 -2.18
C LYS A 170 -33.11 7.07 -0.71
N GLU A 171 -34.22 7.27 0.00
CA GLU A 171 -34.36 6.98 1.45
C GLU A 171 -33.90 5.57 1.92
N PRO A 172 -34.20 4.46 1.22
CA PRO A 172 -33.83 3.13 1.71
C PRO A 172 -32.31 2.92 1.79
N HIS A 173 -31.56 3.59 0.91
CA HIS A 173 -30.11 3.48 0.84
C HIS A 173 -29.41 4.39 1.87
N VAL A 174 -30.05 5.50 2.25
CA VAL A 174 -29.54 6.43 3.27
C VAL A 174 -29.40 5.75 4.63
N HIS A 175 -30.36 4.93 5.03
CA HIS A 175 -30.34 4.28 6.34
C HIS A 175 -29.19 3.26 6.45
N ILE A 176 -28.96 2.46 5.40
CA ILE A 176 -27.90 1.44 5.35
C ILE A 176 -26.52 2.12 5.42
N ILE A 177 -26.31 3.18 4.63
CA ILE A 177 -25.05 3.93 4.61
C ILE A 177 -24.75 4.57 5.98
N LYS A 178 -25.77 5.13 6.65
CA LYS A 178 -25.62 5.72 7.99
C LYS A 178 -25.24 4.69 9.05
N GLN A 179 -25.80 3.50 8.97
CA GLN A 179 -25.51 2.42 9.92
C GLN A 179 -24.08 1.91 9.75
N GLU A 180 -23.62 1.76 8.51
CA GLU A 180 -22.24 1.37 8.21
C GLU A 180 -21.23 2.44 8.65
N LEU A 181 -21.53 3.72 8.42
CA LEU A 181 -20.71 4.84 8.90
C LEU A 181 -20.57 4.86 10.43
N CYS A 182 -21.62 4.55 11.19
CA CYS A 182 -21.54 4.48 12.65
C CYS A 182 -20.55 3.40 13.10
N LEU A 183 -20.66 2.20 12.55
CA LEU A 183 -19.78 1.07 12.90
C LEU A 183 -18.31 1.37 12.57
N LEU A 184 -18.06 2.01 11.43
CA LEU A 184 -16.70 2.42 11.04
C LEU A 184 -16.17 3.56 11.92
N THR A 185 -17.04 4.45 12.42
CA THR A 185 -16.63 5.51 13.36
C THR A 185 -16.26 4.93 14.72
N ASP A 186 -16.96 3.89 15.18
CA ASP A 186 -16.61 3.19 16.43
C ASP A 186 -15.24 2.50 16.30
N GLN A 187 -15.00 1.81 15.18
CA GLN A 187 -13.70 1.23 14.86
C GLN A 187 -12.59 2.30 14.75
N TRP A 188 -12.90 3.50 14.27
CA TRP A 188 -11.96 4.63 14.21
C TRP A 188 -11.51 5.04 15.60
N ASN A 189 -12.48 5.16 16.52
CA ASN A 189 -12.23 5.60 17.89
C ASN A 189 -11.44 4.55 18.67
N GLU A 190 -11.66 3.27 18.42
CA GLU A 190 -10.84 2.19 18.98
C GLU A 190 -9.38 2.28 18.53
N LEU A 191 -9.14 2.60 17.25
CA LEU A 191 -7.79 2.80 16.70
C LEU A 191 -7.09 4.06 17.23
N GLN A 192 -7.81 5.07 17.72
CA GLN A 192 -7.23 6.28 18.32
C GLN A 192 -6.84 6.13 19.80
N ASN A 193 -7.32 5.08 20.48
CA ASN A 193 -7.06 4.85 21.91
C ASN A 193 -5.89 3.89 22.18
N TYR A 194 -5.13 3.51 21.15
CA TYR A 194 -3.85 2.79 21.22
C TYR A 194 -2.67 3.75 20.98
#